data_AF-A0A447CVE3-F1
#
_entry.id   AF-A0A447CVE3-F1
#
_cell.length_a   1.000
_cell.length_b   1.000
_cell.length_c   1.000
_cell.angle_alpha   90.00
_cell.angle_beta   90.00
_cell.angle_gamma   90.00
#
_symmetry.space_group_name_H-M   'P 1'
#
loop_
_entity.id
_entity.type
_entity.pdbx_description
1 polymer ?
#
loop_
_entity_poly.entity_id
_entity_poly.type
_entity_poly.pdbx_seq_one_letter_code
_entity_poly.pdbx_strand_id
1 'polypeptide(L)'
;MWRVLHTVVKIAVASLIVGTILAHFGITLETLAGELGISPERLAELVRQAAAVVVPNLLLGAVIIVPLWALIYILRPPGQSSE
;
A
#
# COMPACT_ATOMS: atom_id res chain seq x y z
N MET A 1 1.01 -2.31 18.23
CA MET A 1 0.39 -1.79 17.00
C MET A 1 1.34 -0.94 16.16
N TRP A 2 1.92 0.15 16.70
CA TRP A 2 2.74 1.12 15.94
C TRP A 2 3.93 0.53 15.18
N ARG A 3 4.66 -0.43 15.78
CA ARG A 3 5.76 -1.13 15.10
C ARG A 3 5.31 -1.92 13.87
N VAL A 4 4.15 -2.60 13.94
CA VAL A 4 3.62 -3.38 12.83
C VAL A 4 3.22 -2.46 11.69
N LEU A 5 2.54 -1.35 11.99
CA LEU A 5 2.18 -0.35 10.97
C LEU A 5 3.42 0.21 10.27
N HIS A 6 4.47 0.55 11.02
CA HIS A 6 5.72 1.03 10.44
C HIS A 6 6.42 -0.01 9.56
N THR A 7 6.42 -1.28 9.99
CA THR A 7 6.95 -2.38 9.18
C THR A 7 6.13 -2.59 7.90
N VAL A 8 4.80 -2.58 7.99
CA VAL A 8 3.91 -2.71 6.82
C VAL A 8 4.12 -1.56 5.84
N VAL A 9 4.24 -0.32 6.33
CA VAL A 9 4.52 0.84 5.48
C VAL A 9 5.87 0.69 4.78
N LYS A 10 6.92 0.29 5.50
CA LYS A 10 8.24 0.04 4.89
C LYS A 10 8.19 -1.04 3.81
N ILE A 11 7.50 -2.14 4.09
CA ILE A 11 7.33 -3.24 3.13
C ILE A 11 6.56 -2.72 1.91
N ALA A 12 5.45 -2.00 2.10
CA ALA A 12 4.66 -1.45 1.00
C ALA A 12 5.49 -0.51 0.10
N VAL A 13 6.29 0.38 0.71
CA VAL A 13 7.19 1.29 -0.03
C VAL A 13 8.26 0.50 -0.78
N ALA A 14 8.92 -0.46 -0.14
CA ALA A 14 9.94 -1.28 -0.78
C ALA A 14 9.36 -2.09 -1.95
N SER A 15 8.20 -2.72 -1.76
CA SER A 15 7.49 -3.46 -2.82
C SER A 15 7.05 -2.55 -3.96
N LEU A 16 6.63 -1.32 -3.69
CA LEU A 16 6.28 -0.35 -4.72
C LEU A 16 7.51 0.02 -5.55
N ILE A 17 8.64 0.34 -4.90
CA ILE A 17 9.90 0.66 -5.58
C ILE A 17 10.33 -0.51 -6.47
N VAL A 18 10.36 -1.72 -5.93
CA VAL A 18 10.74 -2.93 -6.69
C VAL A 18 9.78 -3.15 -7.86
N GLY A 19 8.47 -3.04 -7.64
CA GLY A 19 7.46 -3.20 -8.69
C GLY A 19 7.59 -2.16 -9.80
N THR A 20 7.85 -0.89 -9.46
CA THR A 20 8.10 0.17 -10.45
C THR A 20 9.37 -0.10 -11.26
N ILE A 21 10.44 -0.57 -10.61
CA ILE A 21 11.68 -0.94 -11.30
C ILE A 21 11.41 -2.11 -12.26
N LEU A 22 10.75 -3.18 -11.81
CA LEU A 22 10.38 -4.33 -12.65
C LEU A 22 9.52 -3.90 -13.85
N ALA A 23 8.52 -3.07 -13.62
CA ALA A 23 7.66 -2.54 -14.68
C ALA A 23 8.47 -1.70 -15.69
N HIS A 24 9.48 -0.95 -15.23
CA HIS A 24 10.39 -0.20 -16.11
C HIS A 24 11.22 -1.12 -17.02
N PHE A 25 11.57 -2.32 -16.56
CA PHE A 25 12.24 -3.35 -17.36
C PHE A 25 11.29 -4.18 -18.24
N GLY A 26 10.00 -3.82 -18.30
CA GLY A 26 8.99 -4.56 -19.06
C GLY A 26 8.49 -5.83 -18.38
N ILE A 27 8.88 -6.08 -17.12
CA ILE A 27 8.33 -7.17 -16.31
C ILE A 27 7.00 -6.68 -15.73
N THR A 28 5.92 -6.94 -16.47
CA THR A 28 4.55 -6.64 -16.05
C THR A 28 3.84 -7.89 -15.54
N LEU A 29 2.68 -7.67 -14.93
CA LEU A 29 1.77 -8.75 -14.52
C LEU A 29 1.39 -9.65 -15.70
N GLU A 30 1.28 -9.12 -16.92
CA GLU A 30 0.93 -9.93 -18.09
C GLU A 30 2.05 -10.92 -18.46
N THR A 31 3.31 -10.45 -18.48
CA THR A 31 4.49 -11.30 -18.71
C THR A 31 4.62 -12.38 -17.65
N LEU A 32 4.48 -12.00 -16.37
CA LEU A 32 4.51 -12.95 -15.25
C LEU A 32 3.36 -13.96 -15.33
N ALA A 33 2.17 -13.54 -15.75
CA ALA A 33 1.03 -14.44 -15.98
C ALA A 33 1.37 -15.50 -17.03
N GLY A 34 1.91 -15.04 -18.17
CA GLY A 34 2.31 -15.91 -19.27
C GLY A 34 3.39 -16.92 -18.86
N GLU A 35 4.39 -16.49 -18.08
CA GLU A 35 5.42 -17.39 -17.55
C GLU A 35 4.88 -18.41 -16.55
N LEU A 36 3.87 -18.03 -15.75
CA LEU A 36 3.21 -18.91 -14.79
C LEU A 36 2.13 -19.81 -15.43
N GLY A 37 1.89 -19.69 -16.73
CA GLY A 37 0.84 -20.42 -17.44
C GLY A 37 -0.58 -19.97 -17.07
N ILE A 38 -0.72 -18.79 -16.45
CA ILE A 38 -1.99 -18.20 -16.06
C ILE A 38 -2.43 -17.22 -17.15
N SER A 39 -3.71 -17.23 -17.51
CA SER A 39 -4.25 -16.23 -18.44
C SER A 39 -4.07 -14.81 -17.86
N PRO A 40 -3.39 -13.90 -18.58
CA PRO A 40 -3.19 -12.51 -18.17
C PRO A 40 -4.51 -11.79 -17.84
N GLU A 41 -5.55 -12.08 -18.62
CA GLU A 41 -6.89 -11.49 -18.48
C GLU A 41 -7.51 -11.88 -17.14
N ARG A 42 -7.29 -13.12 -16.69
CA ARG A 42 -7.79 -13.62 -15.40
C ARG A 42 -7.09 -12.94 -14.23
N LEU A 43 -5.78 -12.70 -14.32
CA LEU A 43 -5.04 -11.97 -13.28
C LEU A 43 -5.44 -10.50 -13.23
N ALA A 44 -5.59 -9.85 -14.38
CA ALA A 44 -6.03 -8.46 -14.45
C ALA A 44 -7.43 -8.28 -13.84
N GLU A 45 -8.35 -9.20 -14.11
CA GLU A 45 -9.69 -9.17 -13.52
C GLU A 45 -9.66 -9.40 -12.00
N LEU A 46 -8.82 -10.31 -11.49
CA LEU A 46 -8.63 -10.52 -10.05
C LEU A 46 -8.11 -9.25 -9.36
N VAL A 47 -7.10 -8.59 -9.94
CA VAL A 47 -6.56 -7.33 -9.41
C VAL A 47 -7.62 -6.25 -9.43
N ARG A 48 -8.38 -6.14 -10.53
CA ARG A 48 -9.47 -5.16 -10.67
C ARG A 48 -10.58 -5.39 -9.65
N GLN A 49 -10.98 -6.63 -9.44
CA GLN A 49 -11.99 -7.02 -8.46
C GLN A 49 -11.52 -6.74 -7.04
N ALA A 50 -10.27 -7.09 -6.71
CA ALA A 50 -9.68 -6.80 -5.42
C ALA A 50 -9.60 -5.28 -5.16
N ALA A 51 -9.15 -4.51 -6.15
CA ALA A 51 -9.09 -3.05 -6.05
C ALA A 51 -10.50 -2.44 -5.87
N ALA A 52 -11.50 -2.91 -6.62
CA ALA A 52 -12.88 -2.45 -6.50
C ALA A 52 -13.47 -2.68 -5.09
N VAL A 53 -13.01 -3.71 -4.38
CA VAL A 53 -13.42 -3.98 -2.99
C VAL A 53 -12.61 -3.18 -1.99
N VAL A 54 -11.28 -3.12 -2.16
CA VAL A 54 -10.36 -2.59 -1.15
C VAL A 54 -10.26 -1.07 -1.20
N VAL A 55 -10.11 -0.49 -2.40
CA VAL A 55 -9.88 0.95 -2.59
C VAL A 55 -10.97 1.82 -1.94
N PRO A 56 -12.28 1.62 -2.18
CA PRO A 56 -13.30 2.50 -1.59
C PRO A 56 -13.33 2.42 -0.07
N ASN A 57 -13.18 1.21 0.50
CA ASN A 57 -13.17 1.01 1.95
C ASN A 57 -11.92 1.62 2.60
N LEU A 58 -10.76 1.50 1.95
CA LEU A 58 -9.52 2.11 2.40
C LEU A 58 -9.63 3.64 2.41
N LEU A 59 -10.19 4.23 1.34
CA LEU A 59 -10.41 5.67 1.24
C LEU A 59 -11.36 6.16 2.33
N LEU A 60 -12.47 5.46 2.58
CA LEU A 60 -13.40 5.79 3.66
C LEU A 60 -12.71 5.78 5.02
N GLY A 61 -11.91 4.75 5.30
CA GLY A 61 -11.09 4.70 6.53
C GLY A 61 -10.07 5.83 6.61
N ALA A 62 -9.38 6.15 5.50
CA ALA A 62 -8.38 7.21 5.45
C ALA A 62 -8.97 8.60 5.75
N VAL A 63 -10.17 8.90 5.25
CA VAL A 63 -10.90 10.15 5.52
C VAL A 63 -11.12 10.38 7.02
N ILE A 64 -11.23 9.32 7.82
CA ILE A 64 -11.44 9.42 9.27
C ILE A 64 -10.12 9.31 10.03
N ILE A 65 -9.29 8.33 9.69
CA ILE A 65 -8.07 7.99 10.45
C ILE A 65 -6.97 9.03 10.24
N VAL A 66 -6.79 9.55 9.03
CA VAL A 66 -5.72 10.52 8.72
C VAL A 66 -5.92 11.83 9.49
N PRO A 67 -7.12 12.46 9.50
CA PRO A 67 -7.35 13.66 10.30
C PRO A 67 -7.22 13.41 11.80
N LEU A 68 -7.68 12.25 12.29
CA LEU A 68 -7.52 11.89 13.70
C LEU A 68 -6.05 11.79 14.10
N TRP A 69 -5.23 11.17 13.24
CA TRP A 69 -3.78 11.12 13.42
C TRP A 69 -3.13 12.50 13.38
N ALA A 70 -3.53 13.34 12.43
CA ALA A 70 -3.04 14.71 12.32
C ALA A 70 -3.39 15.53 13.59
N LEU A 71 -4.61 15.39 14.10
CA LEU A 71 -5.05 16.05 15.33
C LEU A 71 -4.23 15.57 16.53
N ILE A 72 -4.04 14.26 16.69
CA ILE A 72 -3.21 13.70 17.77
C ILE A 72 -1.77 14.19 17.64
N TYR A 73 -1.23 14.25 16.42
CA TYR A 73 0.14 14.72 16.18
C TYR A 73 0.31 16.21 16.51
N ILE A 74 -0.66 17.05 16.10
CA ILE A 74 -0.65 18.50 16.35
C ILE A 74 -0.90 18.80 17.84
N LEU A 75 -1.83 18.08 18.49
CA LEU A 75 -2.17 18.27 19.90
C LEU A 75 -1.22 17.55 20.86
N ARG A 76 -0.39 16.63 20.38
CA ARG A 76 0.65 16.00 21.20
C ARG A 76 1.62 17.11 21.58
N PRO A 77 1.64 17.54 22.86
CA PRO A 77 2.63 18.50 23.29
C PRO A 77 4.00 17.88 23.01
N PRO A 78 5.00 18.66 22.55
CA PRO A 78 6.36 18.16 22.45
C PRO A 78 6.73 17.60 23.82
N GLY A 79 6.84 16.28 23.91
CA GLY A 79 7.31 15.62 25.12
C GLY A 79 8.68 16.21 25.41
N GLN A 80 8.78 16.90 26.54
CA GLN A 80 10.00 17.50 27.02
C GLN A 80 11.12 16.46 26.91
N SER A 81 12.16 16.83 26.17
CA SER A 81 13.47 16.20 26.24
C SER A 81 13.91 16.31 27.70
N SER A 82 13.66 15.28 28.51
CA SER A 82 14.44 15.08 29.72
C SER A 82 15.76 14.48 29.26
N GLU A 83 16.75 15.37 29.14
CA GLU A 83 18.18 15.05 29.24
C GLU A 83 18.48 14.15 30.44
#